data_AF-A0A0L8VE37-F1
#
_entry.id   AF-A0A0L8VE37-F1
#
_cell.length_a   1.000
_cell.length_b   1.000
_cell.length_c   1.000
_cell.angle_alpha   90.00
_cell.angle_beta   90.00
_cell.angle_gamma   90.00
#
_symmetry.space_group_name_H-M   'P 1'
#
loop_
_entity.id
_entity.type
_entity.pdbx_description
1 polymer ?
#
loop_
_entity_poly.entity_id
_entity_poly.type
_entity_poly.pdbx_seq_one_letter_code
_entity_poly.pdbx_strand_id
1 'polypeptide(L)'
;MKAIGFKKSLAITEKESFIEFETAKPTPEGYDLLVKIAAISVNPVDFKVRQAAAKDQVLDSPKIIGWDAVGTVEAVGGLTSKFRVGDQVYYAGDLTCSSEYAPTLANAGWIGFEILLFGICQKLVVGWIGFGIRSVLTMDLQSIKVK
;
A
#
# COMPACT_ATOMS: atom_id res chain seq x y z
N MET A 1 4.90 8.04 13.66
CA MET A 1 4.22 6.77 13.33
C MET A 1 5.26 5.76 12.93
N LYS A 2 5.05 4.46 13.22
CA LYS A 2 5.93 3.39 12.78
C LYS A 2 5.76 3.12 11.28
N ALA A 3 6.86 2.76 10.62
CA ALA A 3 6.92 2.41 9.21
C ALA A 3 8.01 1.34 8.99
N ILE A 4 7.84 0.50 7.95
CA ILE A 4 8.89 -0.40 7.46
C ILE A 4 9.40 0.11 6.11
N GLY A 5 10.73 0.21 5.95
CA GLY A 5 11.35 0.68 4.70
C GLY A 5 12.79 0.23 4.57
N PHE A 6 13.51 0.75 3.58
CA PHE A 6 14.93 0.42 3.35
C PHE A 6 15.73 1.64 2.91
N LYS A 7 17.03 1.68 3.26
CA LYS A 7 17.97 2.71 2.78
C LYS A 7 18.87 2.25 1.63
N LYS A 8 19.00 0.93 1.40
CA LYS A 8 19.84 0.33 0.35
C LYS A 8 19.11 -0.87 -0.27
N SER A 9 19.33 -1.13 -1.56
CA SER A 9 18.78 -2.30 -2.25
C SER A 9 19.56 -3.58 -1.94
N LEU A 10 19.43 -4.10 -0.71
CA LEU A 10 20.11 -5.32 -0.26
C LEU A 10 19.33 -6.60 -0.63
N ALA A 11 20.05 -7.74 -0.59
CA ALA A 11 19.45 -9.06 -0.65
C ALA A 11 18.53 -9.29 0.55
N ILE A 12 17.43 -10.04 0.39
CA ILE A 12 16.41 -10.22 1.45
C ILE A 12 16.91 -11.00 2.67
N THR A 13 18.05 -11.69 2.54
CA THR A 13 18.74 -12.39 3.63
C THR A 13 19.52 -11.43 4.54
N GLU A 14 19.80 -10.20 4.10
CA GLU A 14 20.48 -9.19 4.91
C GLU A 14 19.52 -8.61 5.94
N LYS A 15 19.99 -8.45 7.19
CA LYS A 15 19.19 -7.91 8.29
C LYS A 15 18.69 -6.49 8.01
N GLU A 16 19.51 -5.66 7.36
CA GLU A 16 19.21 -4.28 6.99
C GLU A 16 18.44 -4.15 5.66
N SER A 17 17.97 -5.27 5.07
CA SER A 17 17.19 -5.24 3.82
C SER A 17 15.80 -4.61 4.00
N PHE A 18 15.30 -4.61 5.22
CA PHE A 18 14.23 -3.75 5.71
C PHE A 18 14.54 -3.33 7.15
N ILE A 19 14.12 -2.13 7.53
CA ILE A 19 14.26 -1.56 8.87
C ILE A 19 12.92 -0.99 9.35
N GLU A 20 12.65 -1.13 10.64
CA GLU A 20 11.59 -0.37 11.31
C GLU A 20 12.12 1.03 11.66
N PHE A 21 11.33 2.05 11.40
CA PHE A 21 11.65 3.44 11.75
C PHE A 21 10.40 4.24 12.09
N GLU A 22 10.61 5.41 12.69
CA GLU A 22 9.54 6.38 12.91
C GLU A 22 9.59 7.54 11.92
N THR A 23 8.43 7.99 11.48
CA THR A 23 8.25 9.15 10.59
C THR A 23 7.02 9.98 11.00
N ALA A 24 6.89 11.19 10.45
CA ALA A 24 5.70 12.01 10.64
C ALA A 24 4.45 11.30 10.09
N LYS A 25 3.30 11.49 10.76
CA LYS A 25 2.01 11.03 10.23
C LYS A 25 1.56 12.02 9.16
N PRO A 26 1.26 11.59 7.92
CA PRO A 26 0.81 12.50 6.88
C PRO A 26 -0.60 13.04 7.17
N THR A 27 -0.89 14.23 6.66
CA THR A 27 -2.22 14.86 6.71
C THR A 27 -2.84 14.79 5.31
N PRO A 28 -4.08 14.28 5.15
CA PRO A 28 -4.71 14.19 3.84
C PRO A 28 -5.18 15.57 3.37
N GLU A 29 -4.86 15.90 2.12
CA GLU A 29 -5.29 17.12 1.43
C GLU A 29 -6.12 16.78 0.19
N GLY A 30 -6.81 17.76 -0.39
CA GLY A 30 -7.57 17.56 -1.64
C GLY A 30 -8.53 16.37 -1.57
N TYR A 31 -8.27 15.35 -2.41
CA TYR A 31 -9.06 14.11 -2.51
C TYR A 31 -8.46 12.93 -1.75
N ASP A 32 -7.46 13.12 -0.90
CA ASP A 32 -6.77 12.02 -0.24
C ASP A 32 -7.57 11.46 0.95
N LEU A 33 -7.37 10.17 1.22
CA LEU A 33 -7.78 9.49 2.44
C LEU A 33 -6.53 9.12 3.23
N LEU A 34 -6.50 9.38 4.52
CA LEU A 34 -5.53 8.77 5.42
C LEU A 34 -6.11 7.44 5.90
N VAL A 35 -5.43 6.33 5.62
CA VAL A 35 -5.93 4.99 5.97
C VAL A 35 -5.11 4.38 7.11
N LYS A 36 -5.79 3.98 8.19
CA LYS A 36 -5.23 3.13 9.22
C LYS A 36 -5.19 1.69 8.69
N ILE A 37 -4.00 1.28 8.24
CA ILE A 37 -3.73 -0.04 7.67
C ILE A 37 -3.99 -1.15 8.70
N ALA A 38 -4.71 -2.19 8.29
CA ALA A 38 -4.98 -3.40 9.07
C ALA A 38 -4.17 -4.60 8.55
N ALA A 39 -4.06 -4.74 7.23
CA ALA A 39 -3.20 -5.73 6.58
C ALA A 39 -2.70 -5.23 5.22
N ILE A 40 -1.66 -5.88 4.72
CA ILE A 40 -0.97 -5.60 3.44
C ILE A 40 -0.69 -6.90 2.69
N SER A 41 -0.46 -6.81 1.39
CA SER A 41 0.06 -7.90 0.56
C SER A 41 1.50 -7.61 0.09
N VAL A 42 2.17 -8.62 -0.47
CA VAL A 42 3.52 -8.50 -1.06
C VAL A 42 3.49 -9.14 -2.44
N ASN A 43 3.76 -8.33 -3.46
CA ASN A 43 3.64 -8.68 -4.87
C ASN A 43 5.02 -8.76 -5.57
N PRO A 44 5.07 -9.31 -6.80
CA PRO A 44 6.27 -9.28 -7.63
C PRO A 44 6.83 -7.87 -7.91
N VAL A 45 6.02 -6.81 -7.77
CA VAL A 45 6.49 -5.43 -7.93
C VAL A 45 7.36 -4.99 -6.74
N ASP A 46 7.03 -5.41 -5.52
CA ASP A 46 7.76 -5.03 -4.30
C ASP A 46 9.22 -5.45 -4.34
N PHE A 47 9.51 -6.70 -4.71
CA PHE A 47 10.90 -7.14 -4.81
C PHE A 47 11.66 -6.41 -5.91
N LYS A 48 11.01 -6.08 -7.04
CA LYS A 48 11.64 -5.39 -8.17
C LYS A 48 11.97 -3.95 -7.82
N VAL A 49 11.02 -3.23 -7.23
CA VAL A 49 11.27 -1.85 -6.77
C VAL A 49 12.32 -1.85 -5.65
N ARG A 50 12.28 -2.80 -4.71
CA ARG A 50 13.32 -2.92 -3.67
C ARG A 50 14.71 -3.15 -4.24
N GLN A 51 14.86 -3.99 -5.28
CA GLN A 51 16.15 -4.25 -5.92
C GLN A 51 16.70 -3.06 -6.74
N ALA A 52 15.83 -2.19 -7.25
CA ALA A 52 16.23 -1.09 -8.14
C ALA A 52 16.37 0.28 -7.42
N ALA A 53 15.48 0.63 -6.50
CA ALA A 53 15.26 2.01 -6.06
C ALA A 53 16.39 2.63 -5.20
N ALA A 54 17.29 1.80 -4.65
CA ALA A 54 18.48 2.23 -3.92
C ALA A 54 19.68 1.32 -4.27
N LYS A 55 19.76 0.94 -5.56
CA LYS A 55 20.90 0.17 -6.07
C LYS A 55 22.14 1.05 -6.09
N ASP A 56 23.25 0.51 -5.58
CA ASP A 56 24.58 1.14 -5.56
C ASP A 56 24.65 2.51 -4.80
N GLN A 57 23.59 2.86 -4.04
CA GLN A 57 23.50 4.10 -3.26
C GLN A 57 22.90 3.88 -1.86
N VAL A 58 22.95 4.92 -1.02
CA VAL A 58 22.32 4.95 0.30
C VAL A 58 21.35 6.13 0.34
N LEU A 59 20.08 5.86 0.63
CA LEU A 59 19.07 6.91 0.78
C LEU A 59 19.21 7.60 2.15
N ASP A 60 19.10 8.93 2.17
CA ASP A 60 19.13 9.72 3.39
C ASP A 60 17.98 9.34 4.33
N SER A 61 16.77 9.22 3.79
CA SER A 61 15.56 8.71 4.45
C SER A 61 15.23 7.29 3.95
N PRO A 62 14.65 6.41 4.80
CA PRO A 62 14.23 5.08 4.34
C PRO A 62 13.07 5.19 3.35
N LYS A 63 13.17 4.49 2.22
CA LYS A 63 12.06 4.33 1.28
C LYS A 63 11.12 3.25 1.78
N ILE A 64 9.87 3.62 1.99
CA ILE A 64 8.74 2.70 2.20
C ILE A 64 8.39 2.10 0.81
N ILE A 65 7.94 0.84 0.75
CA ILE A 65 7.25 0.24 -0.43
C ILE A 65 5.91 -0.42 0.00
N GLY A 66 5.24 -1.18 -0.87
CA GLY A 66 3.90 -1.76 -0.63
C GLY A 66 2.78 -1.09 -1.46
N TRP A 67 2.04 -1.90 -2.22
CA TRP A 67 0.98 -1.46 -3.15
C TRP A 67 -0.31 -2.30 -3.08
N ASP A 68 -0.52 -3.07 -2.01
CA ASP A 68 -1.82 -3.67 -1.69
C ASP A 68 -2.08 -3.50 -0.19
N ALA A 69 -3.18 -2.85 0.17
CA ALA A 69 -3.58 -2.66 1.56
C ALA A 69 -5.09 -2.77 1.78
N VAL A 70 -5.44 -3.16 3.01
CA VAL A 70 -6.80 -3.07 3.57
C VAL A 70 -6.73 -2.37 4.93
N GLY A 71 -7.72 -1.52 5.23
CA GLY A 71 -7.72 -0.72 6.44
C GLY A 71 -9.02 0.05 6.65
N THR A 72 -8.96 1.06 7.52
CA THR A 72 -10.09 1.94 7.85
C THR A 72 -9.69 3.40 7.63
N VAL A 73 -10.55 4.17 6.99
CA VAL A 73 -10.35 5.61 6.77
C VAL A 73 -10.30 6.33 8.12
N GLU A 74 -9.18 6.98 8.41
CA GLU A 74 -8.91 7.68 9.66
C GLU A 74 -9.11 9.20 9.53
N ALA A 75 -8.78 9.77 8.37
CA ALA A 75 -9.05 11.16 8.00
C ALA A 75 -9.27 11.29 6.48
N VAL A 76 -9.85 12.41 6.04
CA VAL A 76 -10.12 12.69 4.62
C VAL A 76 -9.74 14.13 4.27
N GLY A 77 -9.26 14.36 3.05
CA GLY A 77 -9.03 15.68 2.47
C GLY A 77 -10.35 16.41 2.18
N GLY A 78 -10.28 17.75 2.12
CA GLY A 78 -11.47 18.62 2.05
C GLY A 78 -12.31 18.54 0.77
N LEU A 79 -11.82 17.89 -0.30
CA LEU A 79 -12.56 17.65 -1.55
C LEU A 79 -13.13 16.22 -1.65
N THR A 80 -12.79 15.34 -0.71
CA THR A 80 -13.30 13.96 -0.68
C THR A 80 -14.80 13.94 -0.37
N SER A 81 -15.58 13.39 -1.31
CA SER A 81 -17.04 13.26 -1.19
C SER A 81 -17.54 11.81 -1.12
N LYS A 82 -16.78 10.85 -1.66
CA LYS A 82 -17.18 9.42 -1.68
C LYS A 82 -17.00 8.73 -0.34
N PHE A 83 -15.89 8.96 0.35
CA PHE A 83 -15.51 8.25 1.58
C PHE A 83 -15.63 9.15 2.81
N ARG A 84 -15.71 8.52 3.99
CA ARG A 84 -15.73 9.21 5.29
C ARG A 84 -14.93 8.41 6.32
N VAL A 85 -14.54 9.08 7.39
CA VAL A 85 -13.89 8.44 8.55
C VAL A 85 -14.73 7.26 9.06
N GLY A 86 -14.07 6.15 9.34
CA GLY A 86 -14.68 4.89 9.76
C GLY A 86 -15.14 3.96 8.62
N ASP A 87 -15.12 4.39 7.36
CA ASP A 87 -15.37 3.48 6.24
C ASP A 87 -14.17 2.50 6.08
N GLN A 88 -14.46 1.21 5.93
CA GLN A 88 -13.45 0.20 5.59
C GLN A 88 -13.15 0.24 4.09
N VAL A 89 -11.87 0.19 3.74
CA VAL A 89 -11.37 0.31 2.36
C VAL A 89 -10.23 -0.66 2.11
N TYR A 90 -10.06 -1.00 0.83
CA TYR A 90 -8.92 -1.72 0.28
C TYR A 90 -8.59 -1.07 -1.07
N TYR A 91 -7.32 -1.09 -1.46
CA TYR A 91 -6.85 -0.45 -2.68
C TYR A 91 -5.50 -1.02 -3.08
N ALA A 92 -5.14 -0.77 -4.34
CA ALA A 92 -3.77 -0.86 -4.82
C ALA A 92 -3.25 0.55 -5.10
N GLY A 93 -2.13 0.94 -4.51
CA GLY A 93 -1.56 2.28 -4.62
C GLY A 93 -0.86 2.57 -5.96
N ASP A 94 -0.39 3.81 -6.11
CA ASP A 94 0.46 4.25 -7.23
C ASP A 94 1.96 4.07 -6.88
N LEU A 95 2.75 3.64 -7.86
CA LEU A 95 4.22 3.58 -7.83
C LEU A 95 4.89 4.95 -7.62
N THR A 96 4.18 6.04 -7.90
CA THR A 96 4.65 7.42 -7.72
C THR A 96 4.37 8.01 -6.33
N CYS A 97 3.46 7.42 -5.55
CA CYS A 97 3.08 7.90 -4.21
C CYS A 97 3.84 7.21 -3.07
N SER A 98 3.74 7.79 -1.86
CA SER A 98 4.21 7.15 -0.64
C SER A 98 3.39 5.89 -0.35
N SER A 99 4.09 4.79 -0.11
CA SER A 99 3.54 3.44 -0.13
C SER A 99 3.03 2.95 1.23
N GLU A 100 2.60 1.69 1.28
CA GLU A 100 1.61 1.23 2.26
C GLU A 100 2.15 0.47 3.47
N TYR A 101 3.46 0.26 3.62
CA TYR A 101 4.04 -0.29 4.86
C TYR A 101 4.05 0.70 6.06
N ALA A 102 3.14 1.67 6.03
CA ALA A 102 2.80 2.63 7.07
C ALA A 102 1.40 3.23 6.79
N PRO A 103 0.74 3.90 7.77
CA PRO A 103 -0.46 4.70 7.51
C PRO A 103 -0.20 5.77 6.43
N THR A 104 -0.74 5.56 5.23
CA THR A 104 -0.44 6.38 4.05
C THR A 104 -1.65 7.13 3.53
N LEU A 105 -1.39 8.05 2.60
CA LEU A 105 -2.41 8.75 1.83
C LEU A 105 -2.77 7.91 0.59
N ALA A 106 -4.05 7.62 0.43
CA ALA A 106 -4.60 6.98 -0.76
C ALA A 106 -5.57 7.97 -1.43
N ASN A 107 -5.35 8.32 -2.69
CA ASN A 107 -6.24 9.24 -3.39
C ASN A 107 -7.62 8.59 -3.61
N ALA A 108 -8.71 9.27 -3.25
CA ALA A 108 -10.07 8.75 -3.37
C ALA A 108 -10.48 8.40 -4.81
N GLY A 109 -9.76 8.91 -5.83
CA GLY A 109 -9.94 8.52 -7.23
C GLY A 109 -9.39 7.15 -7.60
N TRP A 110 -8.58 6.52 -6.74
CA TRP A 110 -7.91 5.23 -7.00
C TRP A 110 -8.47 4.05 -6.19
N ILE A 111 -9.48 4.30 -5.36
CA ILE A 111 -10.00 3.31 -4.40
C ILE A 111 -11.23 2.61 -5.01
N GLY A 112 -11.02 1.41 -5.56
CA GLY A 112 -12.10 0.53 -6.01
C GLY A 112 -11.65 -0.72 -6.75
N PHE A 113 -12.49 -1.76 -6.64
CA PHE A 113 -12.47 -3.07 -7.30
C PHE A 113 -11.63 -4.23 -6.72
N GLU A 114 -12.22 -5.41 -6.90
CA GLU A 114 -12.38 -6.54 -5.97
C GLU A 114 -11.23 -7.55 -6.03
N ILE A 115 -10.77 -8.02 -4.85
CA ILE A 115 -9.82 -9.15 -4.75
C ILE A 115 -10.43 -10.26 -3.89
N LEU A 116 -11.24 -11.09 -4.55
CA LEU A 116 -11.39 -12.51 -4.18
C LEU A 116 -10.29 -13.29 -4.94
N LEU A 117 -9.70 -14.29 -4.29
CA LEU A 117 -8.62 -15.07 -4.91
C LEU A 117 -9.09 -15.84 -6.16
N PHE A 118 -8.26 -15.79 -7.21
CA PHE A 118 -8.29 -16.53 -8.49
C PHE A 118 -9.27 -16.06 -9.60
N GLY A 119 -8.71 -15.48 -10.68
CA GLY A 119 -9.36 -15.46 -12.02
C GLY A 119 -9.25 -14.15 -12.82
N ILE A 120 -9.15 -14.24 -14.15
CA ILE A 120 -8.87 -13.14 -15.12
C ILE A 120 -10.03 -13.14 -16.14
N CYS A 121 -10.60 -12.05 -16.70
CA CYS A 121 -10.15 -10.68 -17.03
C CYS A 121 -11.26 -9.63 -16.63
N GLN A 122 -11.47 -8.42 -17.17
CA GLN A 122 -11.03 -7.74 -18.40
C GLN A 122 -10.98 -6.20 -18.26
N LYS A 123 -9.99 -5.56 -18.92
CA LYS A 123 -9.76 -4.09 -19.11
C LYS A 123 -9.03 -3.30 -17.99
N LEU A 124 -7.79 -3.73 -17.74
CA LEU A 124 -6.53 -2.95 -17.71
C LEU A 124 -6.59 -1.51 -17.15
N VAL A 125 -5.84 -1.15 -16.10
CA VAL A 125 -4.37 -1.32 -16.01
C VAL A 125 -3.94 -2.57 -15.24
N VAL A 126 -2.82 -3.19 -15.66
CA VAL A 126 -2.45 -4.58 -15.29
C VAL A 126 -1.50 -4.62 -14.10
N GLY A 127 -2.06 -4.83 -12.91
CA GLY A 127 -1.31 -5.22 -11.71
C GLY A 127 -0.90 -6.70 -11.71
N TRP A 128 0.09 -7.08 -12.53
CA TRP A 128 1.03 -8.21 -12.34
C TRP A 128 0.62 -9.46 -11.51
N ILE A 129 -0.53 -10.11 -11.76
CA ILE A 129 -0.82 -11.45 -11.19
C ILE A 129 -0.41 -12.53 -12.19
N GLY A 130 0.74 -13.17 -11.93
CA GLY A 130 1.32 -14.20 -12.80
C GLY A 130 2.17 -15.26 -12.09
N PHE A 131 2.23 -15.27 -10.76
CA PHE A 131 2.83 -16.35 -9.96
C PHE A 131 2.04 -16.53 -8.66
N GLY A 132 1.68 -17.77 -8.35
CA GLY A 132 0.79 -18.07 -7.23
C GLY A 132 1.47 -17.95 -5.86
N ILE A 133 0.84 -17.20 -4.95
CA ILE A 133 1.12 -17.19 -3.51
C ILE A 133 -0.22 -17.41 -2.78
N ARG A 134 -0.20 -18.22 -1.72
CA ARG A 134 -1.40 -18.77 -1.06
C ARG A 134 -1.37 -18.53 0.44
N SER A 135 -1.81 -17.36 0.88
CA SER A 135 -2.04 -17.04 2.30
C SER A 135 -3.07 -15.94 2.43
N VAL A 136 -4.20 -16.23 3.08
CA VAL A 136 -5.31 -15.29 3.27
C VAL A 136 -5.53 -15.09 4.76
N LEU A 137 -5.34 -13.86 5.24
CA LEU A 137 -5.96 -13.40 6.48
C LEU A 137 -7.42 -13.10 6.18
N THR A 138 -8.33 -13.93 6.67
CA THR A 138 -9.78 -13.73 6.51
C THR A 138 -10.26 -12.61 7.45
N MET A 139 -10.16 -11.37 6.99
CA MET A 139 -11.03 -10.30 7.47
C MET A 139 -12.45 -10.53 6.93
N ASP A 140 -13.47 -10.10 7.66
CA ASP A 140 -14.84 -10.11 7.17
C ASP A 140 -15.03 -9.00 6.12
N LEU A 141 -14.84 -9.38 4.85
CA LEU A 141 -14.90 -8.46 3.71
C LEU A 141 -16.32 -7.95 3.42
N GLN A 142 -17.38 -8.53 4.03
CA GLN A 142 -18.78 -8.17 3.72
C GLN A 142 -19.16 -6.76 4.17
N SER A 143 -18.40 -6.15 5.10
CA SER A 143 -18.63 -4.80 5.60
C SER A 143 -17.81 -3.70 4.88
N ILE A 144 -16.99 -4.08 3.91
CA ILE A 144 -16.14 -3.16 3.13
C ILE A 144 -16.98 -2.39 2.11
N LYS A 145 -16.78 -1.07 2.03
CA LYS A 145 -17.52 -0.21 1.10
C LYS A 145 -16.82 -0.08 -0.25
N VAL A 146 -17.57 -0.35 -1.31
CA VAL A 146 -17.21 -0.07 -2.71
C VAL A 146 -18.07 1.10 -3.21
N LYS A 147 -17.46 2.14 -3.80
CA LYS A 147 -18.12 3.42 -4.17
C LYS A 147 -17.49 4.14 -5.36
#